data_AF-C7ZM71-F1
#
_entry.id   AF-C7ZM71-F1
#
_cell.length_a   1.000
_cell.length_b   1.000
_cell.length_c   1.000
_cell.angle_alpha   90.00
_cell.angle_beta   90.00
_cell.angle_gamma   90.00
#
_symmetry.space_group_name_H-M   'P 1'
#
loop_
_entity.id
_entity.type
_entity.pdbx_description
1 polymer ?
#
loop_
_entity_poly.entity_id
_entity_poly.type
_entity_poly.pdbx_seq_one_letter_code
_entity_poly.pdbx_strand_id
1 'polypeptide(L)'
;PRPERGVKRQQIDRTLSENFKHYGHWGYAIHRTYYSPESDEHWDMLLDALTRQIYLALGYVGTDEMYDHEVSQGSRRSPYRESREAYTKDLERLKKLFHLDPHEDPALLNGLDVGQLREVCSKEHAEAEKTMSGGRFKFALFADETVLKDIARGEFVVKVVQYDWREGFGDWGWMRIPTGYLPEL
;
A
#
# COMPACT_ATOMS: atom_id res chain seq x y z
N PRO A 1 21.15 -21.62 -14.03
CA PRO A 1 22.52 -21.13 -14.32
C PRO A 1 23.08 -20.31 -13.14
N ARG A 2 24.22 -20.73 -12.58
CA ARG A 2 24.89 -20.05 -11.45
C ARG A 2 25.68 -18.85 -12.02
N PRO A 3 25.55 -17.63 -11.47
CA PRO A 3 26.29 -16.48 -11.99
C PRO A 3 27.79 -16.63 -11.68
N GLU A 4 28.64 -16.23 -12.64
CA GLU A 4 30.10 -16.33 -12.55
C GLU A 4 30.65 -15.50 -11.38
N ARG A 5 31.53 -16.13 -10.59
CA ARG A 5 32.23 -15.47 -9.47
C ARG A 5 33.23 -14.47 -10.04
N GLY A 6 32.93 -13.18 -9.89
CA GLY A 6 33.85 -12.09 -10.26
C GLY A 6 33.15 -10.82 -10.75
N VAL A 7 31.88 -10.91 -11.16
CA VAL A 7 31.11 -9.71 -11.57
C VAL A 7 30.75 -8.93 -10.31
N LYS A 8 31.49 -7.86 -10.02
CA LYS A 8 31.04 -6.84 -9.07
C LYS A 8 29.70 -6.34 -9.58
N ARG A 9 28.60 -6.67 -8.88
CA ARG A 9 27.30 -6.03 -9.12
C ARG A 9 27.55 -4.53 -9.07
N GLN A 10 27.36 -3.83 -10.20
CA GLN A 10 27.36 -2.37 -10.18
C GLN A 10 26.34 -1.97 -9.11
N GLN A 11 26.82 -1.28 -8.10
CA GLN A 11 25.97 -0.79 -7.02
C GLN A 11 25.16 0.35 -7.64
N ILE A 12 23.93 0.03 -8.07
CA ILE A 12 23.01 1.00 -8.65
C ILE A 12 22.83 2.11 -7.62
N ASP A 13 23.12 3.35 -8.00
CA ASP A 13 22.87 4.50 -7.15
C ASP A 13 21.36 4.58 -6.90
N ARG A 14 20.99 4.28 -5.66
CA ARG A 14 19.60 4.18 -5.22
C ARG A 14 18.88 5.51 -5.24
N THR A 15 19.61 6.59 -5.41
CA THR A 15 19.17 7.93 -5.14
C THR A 15 18.83 8.73 -6.41
N LEU A 16 19.07 8.15 -7.59
CA LEU A 16 18.70 8.71 -8.89
C LEU A 16 17.34 8.17 -9.35
N SER A 17 16.46 9.06 -9.80
CA SER A 17 15.12 8.70 -10.30
C SER A 17 15.15 7.77 -11.52
N GLU A 18 16.18 7.87 -12.35
CA GLU A 18 16.39 7.00 -13.52
C GLU A 18 16.53 5.51 -13.15
N ASN A 19 16.94 5.25 -11.91
CA ASN A 19 17.08 3.90 -11.36
C ASN A 19 15.79 3.39 -10.71
N PHE A 20 14.73 4.20 -10.62
CA PHE A 20 13.46 3.81 -9.99
C PHE A 20 12.80 2.64 -10.70
N LYS A 21 13.00 2.48 -12.02
CA LYS A 21 12.59 1.29 -12.79
C LYS A 21 13.15 -0.04 -12.29
N HIS A 22 14.21 -0.01 -11.47
CA HIS A 22 14.81 -1.19 -10.86
C HIS A 22 14.25 -1.50 -9.46
N TYR A 23 13.35 -0.65 -8.96
CA TYR A 23 12.61 -0.83 -7.72
C TYR A 23 11.15 -0.99 -8.10
N GLY A 24 10.52 -2.05 -7.62
CA GLY A 24 9.08 -2.15 -7.84
C GLY A 24 8.32 -1.09 -7.06
N HIS A 25 7.11 -0.81 -7.53
CA HIS A 25 6.19 0.08 -6.82
C HIS A 25 5.84 -0.52 -5.45
N TRP A 26 5.55 0.35 -4.48
CA TRP A 26 4.99 -0.06 -3.19
C TRP A 26 3.64 0.63 -2.99
N GLY A 27 2.82 0.06 -2.12
CA GLY A 27 1.47 0.54 -1.87
C GLY A 27 0.47 -0.61 -1.92
N TYR A 28 -0.76 -0.31 -2.36
CA TYR A 28 -1.91 -1.18 -2.14
C TYR A 28 -2.76 -1.33 -3.39
N ALA A 29 -3.20 -2.56 -3.64
CA ALA A 29 -4.31 -2.82 -4.55
C ALA A 29 -5.62 -2.49 -3.84
N ILE A 30 -6.54 -1.83 -4.55
CA ILE A 30 -7.87 -1.49 -4.04
C ILE A 30 -8.95 -1.87 -5.05
N HIS A 31 -9.94 -2.65 -4.60
CA HIS A 31 -11.00 -3.16 -5.46
C HIS A 31 -12.30 -2.43 -5.19
N ARG A 32 -12.94 -1.94 -6.25
CA ARG A 32 -14.30 -1.40 -6.18
C ARG A 32 -15.29 -2.54 -6.43
N THR A 33 -16.23 -2.77 -5.51
CA THR A 33 -17.24 -3.84 -5.68
C THR A 33 -18.67 -3.30 -5.79
N TYR A 34 -18.86 -1.99 -5.73
CA TYR A 34 -20.16 -1.35 -5.92
C TYR A 34 -20.11 -0.25 -6.97
N TYR A 35 -21.12 -0.28 -7.85
CA TYR A 35 -21.20 0.57 -9.02
C TYR A 35 -22.61 1.16 -9.16
N SER A 36 -22.69 2.47 -8.97
CA SER A 36 -23.82 3.34 -9.29
C SER A 36 -23.31 4.68 -9.80
N PRO A 37 -24.12 5.47 -10.52
CA PRO A 37 -23.72 6.79 -11.00
C PRO A 37 -23.25 7.73 -9.88
N GLU A 38 -23.83 7.67 -8.69
CA GLU A 38 -23.39 8.50 -7.55
C GLU A 38 -22.08 7.99 -6.92
N SER A 39 -21.79 6.70 -7.04
CA SER A 39 -20.64 6.08 -6.38
C SER A 39 -19.30 6.38 -7.06
N ASP A 40 -19.30 6.88 -8.30
CA ASP A 40 -18.06 7.28 -9.02
C ASP A 40 -17.34 8.41 -8.29
N GLU A 41 -18.07 9.46 -7.89
CA GLU A 41 -17.49 10.60 -7.14
C GLU A 41 -16.93 10.15 -5.78
N HIS A 42 -17.65 9.26 -5.09
CA HIS A 42 -17.23 8.76 -3.77
C HIS A 42 -16.03 7.82 -3.87
N TRP A 43 -15.91 7.10 -4.97
CA TRP A 43 -14.73 6.29 -5.24
C TRP A 43 -13.49 7.16 -5.49
N ASP A 44 -13.60 8.19 -6.33
CA ASP A 44 -12.50 9.14 -6.56
C ASP A 44 -12.07 9.84 -5.26
N MET A 45 -13.04 10.23 -4.43
CA MET A 45 -12.81 10.83 -3.12
C MET A 45 -12.07 9.87 -2.17
N LEU A 46 -12.39 8.57 -2.20
CA LEU A 46 -11.69 7.57 -1.42
C LEU A 46 -10.23 7.42 -1.88
N LEU A 47 -9.98 7.33 -3.19
CA LEU A 47 -8.63 7.22 -3.74
C LEU A 47 -7.75 8.43 -3.40
N ASP A 48 -8.31 9.64 -3.52
CA ASP A 48 -7.63 10.88 -3.12
C ASP A 48 -7.34 10.88 -1.60
N ALA A 49 -8.31 10.49 -0.77
CA ALA A 49 -8.14 10.41 0.67
C ALA A 49 -7.02 9.43 1.07
N LEU A 50 -7.02 8.21 0.52
CA LEU A 50 -5.98 7.21 0.81
C LEU A 50 -4.59 7.72 0.42
N THR A 51 -4.47 8.35 -0.75
CA THR A 51 -3.21 8.94 -1.23
C THR A 51 -2.72 10.04 -0.29
N ARG A 52 -3.62 10.95 0.12
CA ARG A 52 -3.27 12.04 1.04
C ARG A 52 -2.86 11.52 2.42
N GLN A 53 -3.54 10.50 2.95
CA GLN A 53 -3.19 9.92 4.25
C GLN A 53 -1.77 9.36 4.24
N ILE A 54 -1.35 8.68 3.16
CA ILE A 54 0.03 8.21 3.03
C ILE A 54 1.02 9.38 2.96
N TYR A 55 0.71 10.42 2.20
CA TYR A 55 1.61 11.58 2.12
C TYR A 55 1.72 12.35 3.44
N LEU A 56 0.61 12.47 4.19
CA LEU A 56 0.60 13.05 5.52
C LEU A 56 1.43 12.22 6.50
N ALA A 57 1.27 10.89 6.50
CA ALA A 57 2.05 9.98 7.34
C ALA A 57 3.56 10.06 7.04
N LEU A 58 3.94 10.03 5.75
CA LEU A 58 5.33 10.20 5.34
C LEU A 58 5.87 11.60 5.68
N GLY A 59 5.02 12.63 5.68
CA GLY A 59 5.35 13.97 6.14
C GLY A 59 5.62 14.02 7.64
N TYR A 60 4.79 13.34 8.46
CA TYR A 60 4.98 13.22 9.90
C TYR A 60 6.30 12.53 10.25
N VAL A 61 6.58 11.40 9.59
CA VAL A 61 7.85 10.68 9.71
C VAL A 61 9.05 11.55 9.28
N GLY A 62 8.82 12.52 8.39
CA GLY A 62 9.81 13.50 7.96
C GLY A 62 10.14 14.60 8.95
N THR A 63 9.45 14.73 10.09
CA THR A 63 9.74 15.77 11.09
C THR A 63 11.09 15.57 11.77
N ASP A 64 11.66 16.64 12.34
CA ASP A 64 12.92 16.54 13.12
C ASP A 64 12.74 15.67 14.36
N GLU A 65 11.59 15.79 15.04
CA GLU A 65 11.24 14.98 16.21
C GLU A 65 11.24 13.47 15.88
N MET A 66 10.58 13.08 14.78
CA MET A 66 10.54 11.67 14.36
C MET A 66 11.91 11.17 13.92
N TYR A 67 12.70 11.99 13.22
CA TYR A 67 14.06 11.65 12.85
C TYR A 67 14.95 11.42 14.07
N ASP A 68 14.93 12.32 15.05
CA ASP A 68 15.71 12.18 16.27
C ASP A 68 15.28 10.94 17.06
N HIS A 69 13.97 10.67 17.13
CA HIS A 69 13.43 9.45 17.72
C HIS A 69 13.96 8.19 17.01
N GLU A 70 13.88 8.11 15.68
CA GLU A 70 14.39 6.97 14.91
C GLU A 70 15.91 6.77 15.05
N VAL A 71 16.69 7.85 15.06
CA VAL A 71 18.15 7.79 15.25
C VAL A 71 18.51 7.30 16.65
N SER A 72 17.72 7.69 17.66
CA SER A 72 17.90 7.28 19.06
C SER A 72 17.54 5.81 19.31
N GLN A 73 16.48 5.30 18.66
CA GLN A 73 15.98 3.93 18.79
C GLN A 73 16.61 2.96 17.78
N GLY A 74 17.25 3.46 16.73
CA GLY A 74 17.78 2.67 15.63
C GLY A 74 18.96 1.77 16.04
N SER A 75 19.02 0.56 15.47
CA SER A 75 20.21 -0.29 15.61
C SER A 75 21.44 0.39 15.00
N ARG A 76 22.66 0.01 15.42
CA ARG A 76 23.92 0.47 14.79
C ARG A 76 24.00 0.21 13.28
N ARG A 77 23.12 -0.64 12.73
CA ARG A 77 23.01 -0.96 11.30
C ARG A 77 21.84 -0.26 10.61
N SER A 78 21.16 0.67 11.28
CA SER A 78 20.06 1.43 10.68
C SER A 78 20.60 2.32 9.54
N PRO A 79 20.08 2.21 8.32
CA PRO A 79 20.49 3.07 7.20
C PRO A 79 20.16 4.54 7.46
N TYR A 80 19.21 4.82 8.36
CA TYR A 80 18.76 6.18 8.72
C TYR A 80 19.76 6.97 9.59
N ARG A 81 20.90 6.36 9.96
CA ARG A 81 21.95 6.99 10.76
C ARG A 81 23.01 7.73 9.94
N GLU A 82 22.97 7.63 8.61
CA GLU A 82 24.01 8.22 7.74
C GLU A 82 23.96 9.75 7.77
N SER A 83 22.78 10.35 7.55
CA SER A 83 22.54 11.79 7.75
C SER A 83 21.06 12.13 7.62
N ARG A 84 20.68 13.32 8.12
CA ARG A 84 19.34 13.91 7.92
C ARG A 84 18.98 14.06 6.44
N GLU A 85 19.94 14.44 5.61
CA GLU A 85 19.75 14.60 4.17
C GLU A 85 19.46 13.25 3.49
N ALA A 86 20.18 12.19 3.87
CA ALA A 86 19.95 10.85 3.34
C ALA A 86 18.55 10.34 3.72
N TYR A 87 18.15 10.55 4.98
CA TYR A 87 16.82 10.22 5.47
C TYR A 87 15.70 10.92 4.68
N THR A 88 15.80 12.23 4.49
CA THR A 88 14.83 12.99 3.69
C THR A 88 14.79 12.52 2.25
N LYS A 89 15.94 12.19 1.64
CA LYS A 89 16.02 11.67 0.28
C LYS A 89 15.31 10.32 0.14
N ASP A 90 15.42 9.46 1.16
CA ASP A 90 14.70 8.19 1.21
C ASP A 90 13.20 8.38 1.37
N LEU A 91 12.74 9.34 2.18
CA LEU A 91 11.31 9.67 2.29
C LEU A 91 10.73 10.19 0.98
N GLU A 92 11.44 11.08 0.27
CA GLU A 92 11.04 11.56 -1.05
C GLU A 92 10.98 10.44 -2.07
N ARG A 93 11.85 9.45 -1.93
CA ARG A 93 11.83 8.25 -2.75
C ARG A 93 10.66 7.33 -2.42
N LEU A 94 10.32 7.15 -1.14
CA LEU A 94 9.12 6.44 -0.73
C LEU A 94 7.88 7.11 -1.31
N LYS A 95 7.73 8.43 -1.18
CA LYS A 95 6.61 9.16 -1.79
C LYS A 95 6.49 8.92 -3.29
N LYS A 96 7.61 8.98 -4.03
CA LYS A 96 7.63 8.80 -5.50
C LYS A 96 7.32 7.37 -5.96
N LEU A 97 7.63 6.37 -5.13
CA LEU A 97 7.39 4.96 -5.45
C LEU A 97 6.02 4.46 -4.96
N PHE A 98 5.31 5.28 -4.18
CA PHE A 98 3.97 4.94 -3.71
C PHE A 98 2.98 4.88 -4.87
N HIS A 99 2.19 3.83 -4.89
CA HIS A 99 1.17 3.60 -5.89
C HIS A 99 -0.06 2.95 -5.26
N LEU A 100 -1.24 3.50 -5.56
CA LEU A 100 -2.50 2.79 -5.42
C LEU A 100 -2.82 2.16 -6.77
N ASP A 101 -3.15 0.88 -6.75
CA ASP A 101 -3.54 0.11 -7.94
C ASP A 101 -5.07 -0.13 -7.89
N PRO A 102 -5.88 0.77 -8.48
CA PRO A 102 -7.33 0.67 -8.46
C PRO A 102 -7.81 -0.38 -9.46
N HIS A 103 -8.62 -1.32 -8.96
CA HIS A 103 -9.26 -2.37 -9.76
C HIS A 103 -10.74 -2.07 -9.84
N GLU A 104 -11.21 -1.76 -11.05
CA GLU A 104 -12.51 -1.14 -11.28
C GLU A 104 -13.36 -1.87 -12.30
N ASP A 105 -12.97 -3.05 -12.80
CA ASP A 105 -13.74 -3.79 -13.81
C ASP A 105 -15.10 -4.28 -13.24
N PRO A 106 -16.24 -3.65 -13.62
CA PRO A 106 -17.53 -4.02 -13.07
C PRO A 106 -17.99 -5.41 -13.54
N ALA A 107 -17.48 -5.93 -14.66
CA ALA A 107 -17.81 -7.26 -15.13
C ALA A 107 -17.22 -8.35 -14.22
N LEU A 108 -16.12 -8.04 -13.54
CA LEU A 108 -15.43 -8.95 -12.63
C LEU A 108 -15.83 -8.72 -11.16
N LEU A 109 -16.02 -7.46 -10.76
CA LEU A 109 -16.04 -7.07 -9.34
C LEU A 109 -17.41 -6.63 -8.81
N ASN A 110 -18.38 -6.33 -9.67
CA ASN A 110 -19.65 -5.77 -9.21
C ASN A 110 -20.44 -6.77 -8.35
N GLY A 111 -20.79 -6.33 -7.14
CA GLY A 111 -21.58 -7.09 -6.18
C GLY A 111 -20.82 -8.21 -5.47
N LEU A 112 -19.49 -8.30 -5.63
CA LEU A 112 -18.71 -9.30 -4.93
C LEU A 112 -18.75 -9.10 -3.42
N ASP A 113 -19.03 -10.17 -2.69
CA ASP A 113 -18.84 -10.21 -1.25
C ASP A 113 -17.36 -10.44 -0.89
N VAL A 114 -17.05 -10.38 0.41
CA VAL A 114 -15.68 -10.55 0.91
C VAL A 114 -15.11 -11.92 0.55
N GLY A 115 -15.91 -12.99 0.58
CA GLY A 115 -15.44 -14.33 0.25
C GLY A 115 -15.05 -14.44 -1.22
N GLN A 116 -15.91 -13.94 -2.11
CA GLN A 116 -15.66 -13.95 -3.55
C GLN A 116 -14.48 -13.07 -3.93
N LEU A 117 -14.37 -11.87 -3.34
CA LEU A 117 -13.24 -10.99 -3.56
C LEU A 117 -11.92 -11.64 -3.15
N ARG A 118 -11.90 -12.41 -2.05
CA ARG A 118 -10.69 -13.14 -1.62
C ARG A 118 -10.21 -14.13 -2.67
N GLU A 119 -11.13 -14.81 -3.35
CA GLU A 119 -10.77 -15.72 -4.44
C GLU A 119 -10.15 -14.98 -5.62
N VAL A 120 -10.68 -13.80 -5.97
CA VAL A 120 -10.13 -12.93 -7.02
C VAL A 120 -8.71 -12.50 -6.64
N CYS A 121 -8.53 -11.89 -5.47
CA CYS A 121 -7.22 -11.44 -5.01
C CYS A 121 -6.20 -12.59 -4.89
N SER A 122 -6.64 -13.79 -4.50
CA SER A 122 -5.77 -14.97 -4.42
C SER A 122 -5.29 -15.44 -5.80
N LYS A 123 -6.12 -15.34 -6.83
CA LYS A 123 -5.74 -15.67 -8.21
C LYS A 123 -4.79 -14.63 -8.77
N GLU A 124 -5.10 -13.35 -8.56
CA GLU A 124 -4.27 -12.22 -9.00
C GLU A 124 -2.93 -12.16 -8.28
N HIS A 125 -2.82 -12.63 -7.03
CA HIS A 125 -1.56 -12.65 -6.28
C HIS A 125 -0.41 -13.34 -7.01
N ALA A 126 -0.69 -14.35 -7.84
CA ALA A 126 0.34 -15.02 -8.64
C ALA A 126 0.97 -14.09 -9.69
N GLU A 127 0.21 -13.10 -10.15
CA GLU A 127 0.57 -12.12 -11.17
C GLU A 127 0.90 -10.74 -10.56
N ALA A 128 0.50 -10.51 -9.31
CA ALA A 128 0.74 -9.27 -8.59
C ALA A 128 2.24 -8.96 -8.45
N GLU A 129 2.58 -7.68 -8.57
CA GLU A 129 3.95 -7.22 -8.37
C GLU A 129 4.37 -7.54 -6.93
N LYS A 130 5.35 -8.43 -6.74
CA LYS A 130 5.81 -8.88 -5.40
C LYS A 130 6.36 -7.75 -4.50
N THR A 131 6.47 -6.55 -5.04
CA THR A 131 6.95 -5.32 -4.44
C THR A 131 5.81 -4.49 -3.80
N MET A 132 4.56 -4.71 -4.18
CA MET A 132 3.40 -4.10 -3.54
C MET A 132 3.20 -4.65 -2.12
N SER A 133 2.89 -3.78 -1.16
CA SER A 133 2.70 -4.16 0.26
C SER A 133 1.56 -5.18 0.39
N GLY A 134 0.44 -4.96 -0.30
CA GLY A 134 -0.68 -5.91 -0.34
C GLY A 134 -0.31 -7.27 -0.95
N GLY A 135 0.60 -7.30 -1.94
CA GLY A 135 1.15 -8.55 -2.47
C GLY A 135 2.05 -9.24 -1.45
N ARG A 136 2.95 -8.51 -0.80
CA ARG A 136 3.90 -9.05 0.17
C ARG A 136 3.24 -9.59 1.43
N PHE A 137 2.24 -8.88 1.94
CA PHE A 137 1.50 -9.21 3.17
C PHE A 137 0.16 -9.91 2.90
N LYS A 138 -0.15 -10.17 1.64
CA LYS A 138 -1.31 -10.93 1.17
C LYS A 138 -2.67 -10.38 1.60
N PHE A 139 -2.81 -9.07 1.51
CA PHE A 139 -4.07 -8.38 1.69
C PHE A 139 -4.38 -7.44 0.53
N ALA A 140 -5.65 -7.10 0.39
CA ALA A 140 -6.12 -6.07 -0.53
C ALA A 140 -7.07 -5.11 0.20
N LEU A 141 -7.15 -3.89 -0.31
CA LEU A 141 -8.18 -2.95 0.08
C LEU A 141 -9.42 -3.17 -0.79
N PHE A 142 -10.60 -2.84 -0.27
CA PHE A 142 -11.80 -2.79 -1.08
C PHE A 142 -12.85 -1.80 -0.57
N ALA A 143 -13.68 -1.35 -1.51
CA ALA A 143 -14.82 -0.47 -1.26
C ALA A 143 -16.08 -1.10 -1.84
N ASP A 144 -16.95 -1.57 -0.93
CA ASP A 144 -18.30 -2.01 -1.26
C ASP A 144 -19.31 -0.87 -1.06
N GLU A 145 -20.60 -1.17 -1.24
CA GLU A 145 -21.68 -0.19 -1.12
C GLU A 145 -21.64 0.53 0.24
N THR A 146 -21.30 -0.18 1.31
CA THR A 146 -21.25 0.41 2.66
C THR A 146 -20.11 1.42 2.78
N VAL A 147 -18.93 1.10 2.26
CA VAL A 147 -17.79 2.01 2.24
C VAL A 147 -18.12 3.27 1.44
N LEU A 148 -18.66 3.13 0.23
CA LEU A 148 -18.92 4.30 -0.62
C LEU A 148 -20.04 5.19 -0.07
N LYS A 149 -21.05 4.61 0.61
CA LYS A 149 -22.05 5.39 1.36
C LYS A 149 -21.48 6.10 2.59
N ASP A 150 -20.49 5.52 3.25
CA ASP A 150 -19.80 6.15 4.38
C ASP A 150 -18.96 7.34 3.88
N ILE A 151 -18.25 7.19 2.76
CA ILE A 151 -17.52 8.29 2.11
C ILE A 151 -18.49 9.42 1.73
N ALA A 152 -19.66 9.11 1.19
CA ALA A 152 -20.70 10.09 0.89
C ALA A 152 -21.14 10.92 2.12
N ARG A 153 -21.02 10.36 3.33
CA ARG A 153 -21.34 11.02 4.60
C ARG A 153 -20.14 11.73 5.24
N GLY A 154 -18.96 11.67 4.61
CA GLY A 154 -17.72 12.20 5.16
C GLY A 154 -17.01 11.26 6.13
N GLU A 155 -17.41 9.99 6.21
CA GLU A 155 -16.70 8.97 6.97
C GLU A 155 -15.63 8.31 6.10
N PHE A 156 -14.37 8.70 6.30
CA PHE A 156 -13.24 8.18 5.53
C PHE A 156 -12.76 6.83 6.05
N VAL A 157 -13.28 5.76 5.45
CA VAL A 157 -12.97 4.38 5.79
C VAL A 157 -12.67 3.54 4.56
N VAL A 158 -12.00 2.40 4.78
CA VAL A 158 -11.78 1.38 3.77
C VAL A 158 -11.87 0.00 4.42
N LYS A 159 -12.20 -1.03 3.65
CA LYS A 159 -12.11 -2.41 4.14
C LYS A 159 -10.81 -3.05 3.67
N VAL A 160 -10.25 -3.88 4.52
CA VAL A 160 -9.03 -4.65 4.26
C VAL A 160 -9.42 -6.11 4.32
N VAL A 161 -8.96 -6.90 3.34
CA VAL A 161 -9.21 -8.33 3.30
C VAL A 161 -7.91 -9.09 3.18
N GLN A 162 -7.70 -10.06 4.06
CA GLN A 162 -6.57 -10.97 3.97
C GLN A 162 -7.00 -12.18 3.13
N TYR A 163 -6.41 -12.33 1.95
CA TYR A 163 -6.87 -13.35 1.01
C TYR A 163 -6.27 -14.74 1.27
N ASP A 164 -5.15 -14.85 1.98
CA ASP A 164 -4.58 -16.16 2.38
C ASP A 164 -5.07 -16.70 3.74
N TRP A 165 -6.01 -16.00 4.38
CA TRP A 165 -6.59 -16.40 5.66
C TRP A 165 -7.32 -17.77 5.59
N ARG A 166 -7.22 -18.55 6.68
CA ARG A 166 -7.89 -19.85 6.80
C ARG A 166 -8.78 -19.86 8.03
N GLU A 167 -9.99 -20.40 7.89
CA GLU A 167 -10.89 -20.61 9.02
C GLU A 167 -10.20 -21.43 10.12
N GLY A 168 -10.29 -20.96 11.37
CA GLY A 168 -9.73 -21.64 12.55
C GLY A 168 -8.36 -21.18 13.02
N PHE A 169 -7.69 -20.26 12.32
CA PHE A 169 -6.50 -19.56 12.84
C PHE A 169 -6.92 -18.21 13.43
N GLY A 170 -6.37 -17.87 14.60
CA GLY A 170 -6.69 -16.64 15.34
C GLY A 170 -6.44 -15.38 14.51
N ASP A 171 -7.44 -14.50 14.53
CA ASP A 171 -7.59 -13.18 13.94
C ASP A 171 -7.95 -13.04 12.43
N TRP A 172 -9.11 -12.39 12.25
CA TRP A 172 -9.79 -11.65 11.16
C TRP A 172 -9.42 -11.93 9.69
N GLY A 173 -10.37 -12.50 8.94
CA GLY A 173 -10.30 -12.60 7.47
C GLY A 173 -10.53 -11.27 6.73
N TRP A 174 -11.15 -10.29 7.37
CA TRP A 174 -11.29 -8.91 6.89
C TRP A 174 -11.58 -7.93 8.03
N MET A 175 -11.32 -6.64 7.83
CA MET A 175 -11.61 -5.57 8.79
C MET A 175 -12.02 -4.26 8.08
N ARG A 176 -12.68 -3.36 8.80
CA ARG A 176 -12.95 -1.97 8.37
C ARG A 176 -12.05 -1.04 9.17
N ILE A 177 -11.29 -0.19 8.50
CA ILE A 177 -10.39 0.77 9.14
C ILE A 177 -10.68 2.20 8.68
N PRO A 178 -10.38 3.21 9.52
CA PRO A 178 -10.25 4.58 9.03
C PRO A 178 -9.06 4.69 8.08
N THR A 179 -9.16 5.52 7.04
CA THR A 179 -8.08 5.66 6.04
C THR A 179 -6.75 6.14 6.64
N GLY A 180 -6.79 6.86 7.77
CA GLY A 180 -5.59 7.30 8.49
C GLY A 180 -4.76 6.18 9.13
N TYR A 181 -5.33 4.98 9.31
CA TYR A 181 -4.61 3.81 9.83
C TYR A 181 -3.90 3.01 8.73
N LEU A 182 -4.06 3.40 7.46
CA LEU A 182 -3.43 2.71 6.33
C LEU A 182 -1.89 2.58 6.41
N PRO A 183 -1.13 3.57 6.95
CA PRO A 183 0.31 3.42 7.12
C PRO A 183 0.72 2.35 8.16
N GLU A 184 -0.20 1.89 9.00
CA GLU A 184 0.05 0.95 10.10
C GLU A 184 -0.24 -0.52 9.74
N LEU A 185 -0.72 -0.79 8.51
CA LEU A 185 -0.97 -2.14 7.98
C LEU A 185 0.32 -2.83 7.51
#